data_AF-A0A928SKL4-F1
#
_entry.id   AF-A0A928SKL4-F1
#
_cell.length_a   1.000
_cell.length_b   1.000
_cell.length_c   1.000
_cell.angle_alpha   90.00
_cell.angle_beta   90.00
_cell.angle_gamma   90.00
#
_symmetry.space_group_name_H-M   'P 1'
#
loop_
_entity.id
_entity.type
_entity.pdbx_description
1 polymer ?
#
loop_
_entity_poly.entity_id
_entity_poly.type
_entity_poly.pdbx_seq_one_letter_code
_entity_poly.pdbx_strand_id
1 'polypeptide(L)' 'MRLVEHMLALHQKMAAAGNPADKQMYQRQITMTDRAIDRLVYGLYNLGEEEIKIVEGENGS' A
#
# COMPACT_ATOMS: atom_id res chain seq x y z
N MET A 1 5.30 -5.26 -13.55
CA MET A 1 5.02 -5.11 -12.10
C MET A 1 5.23 -3.66 -11.67
N ARG A 2 4.41 -2.74 -12.20
CA ARG A 2 4.70 -1.29 -12.15
C ARG A 2 4.48 -0.65 -10.77
N LEU A 3 3.58 -1.19 -9.95
CA LEU A 3 3.27 -0.63 -8.62
C LEU A 3 4.33 -0.96 -7.57
N VAL A 4 4.91 -2.16 -7.61
CA VAL A 4 5.99 -2.56 -6.69
C VAL A 4 7.26 -1.72 -6.94
N GLU A 5 7.61 -1.54 -8.22
CA GLU A 5 8.71 -0.65 -8.62
C GLU A 5 8.46 0.80 -8.18
N HIS A 6 7.23 1.28 -8.33
CA HIS A 6 6.82 2.60 -7.85
C HIS A 6 6.98 2.71 -6.33
N MET A 7 6.49 1.73 -5.57
CA MET A 7 6.59 1.70 -4.11
C MET A 7 8.04 1.73 -3.64
N LEU A 8 8.93 0.95 -4.26
CA LEU A 8 10.37 0.98 -3.96
C LEU A 8 10.97 2.38 -4.19
N ALA A 9 10.62 3.03 -5.31
CA ALA A 9 11.08 4.38 -5.60
C ALA A 9 10.57 5.42 -4.58
N LEU A 10 9.33 5.27 -4.10
CA LEU A 10 8.79 6.14 -3.05
C LEU A 10 9.52 5.98 -1.72
N HIS A 11 9.85 4.74 -1.33
CA HIS A 11 10.63 4.48 -0.12
C HIS A 11 12.01 5.12 -0.19
N GLN A 12 12.70 5.03 -1.34
CA GLN A 12 13.98 5.70 -1.56
C GLN A 12 13.86 7.23 -1.45
N LYS A 13 12.84 7.82 -2.08
CA LYS A 13 12.57 9.27 -2.00
C LYS A 13 12.25 9.73 -0.58
N MET A 14 11.48 8.94 0.18
CA MET A 14 11.15 9.23 1.57
C MET A 14 12.40 9.18 2.47
N ALA A 15 13.28 8.20 2.26
CA ALA A 15 14.54 8.09 2.99
C ALA A 15 15.49 9.25 2.68
N ALA A 16 15.51 9.73 1.43
CA ALA A 16 16.32 10.87 1.00
C ALA A 16 15.73 12.24 1.37
N ALA A 17 14.46 12.31 1.76
CA ALA A 17 13.78 13.57 2.07
C ALA A 17 14.36 14.22 3.33
N GLY A 18 14.81 15.47 3.22
CA GLY A 18 15.39 16.22 4.32
C GLY A 18 14.38 16.89 5.26
N ASN A 19 13.15 17.15 4.78
CA ASN A 19 12.12 17.82 5.57
C ASN A 19 10.94 16.90 5.93
N PRO A 20 10.22 17.18 7.04
CA PRO A 20 9.09 16.35 7.49
C PRO A 20 7.87 16.38 6.55
N ALA A 21 7.63 17.49 5.84
CA ALA A 21 6.47 17.64 4.96
C ALA A 21 6.55 16.69 3.75
N ASP A 22 7.72 16.59 3.14
CA ASP A 22 8.02 15.69 2.04
C ASP A 22 7.93 14.23 2.50
N LYS A 23 8.46 13.90 3.69
CA LYS A 23 8.30 12.56 4.27
C LYS A 23 6.83 12.20 4.43
N GLN A 24 6.01 13.11 4.94
CA GLN A 24 4.58 12.89 5.11
C GLN A 24 3.87 12.73 3.74
N MET A 25 4.29 13.50 2.73
CA MET A 25 3.79 13.37 1.37
C MET A 25 4.12 11.99 0.77
N TYR A 26 5.36 11.53 0.90
CA TYR A 26 5.77 10.21 0.41
C TYR A 26 5.08 9.08 1.19
N GLN A 27 4.93 9.21 2.51
CA GLN A 27 4.21 8.23 3.32
C GLN A 27 2.76 8.06 2.85
N ARG A 28 2.06 9.15 2.54
CA ARG A 28 0.70 9.07 1.97
C ARG A 28 0.67 8.33 0.63
N GLN A 29 1.63 8.63 -0.26
CA GLN A 29 1.72 7.97 -1.56
C GLN A 29 2.03 6.47 -1.42
N ILE A 30 2.87 6.09 -0.46
CA ILE A 30 3.17 4.68 -0.13
C ILE A 30 1.88 3.99 0.31
N THR A 31 1.14 4.56 1.27
CA THR A 31 -0.13 3.98 1.75
C THR A 31 -1.18 3.86 0.64
N MET A 32 -1.26 4.81 -0.29
CA MET A 32 -2.16 4.70 -1.45
C MET A 32 -1.74 3.58 -2.41
N THR A 33 -0.43 3.42 -2.62
CA THR A 33 0.13 2.38 -3.49
C THR A 33 -0.06 0.99 -2.89
N ASP A 34 0.12 0.87 -1.57
CA ASP A 34 -0.11 -0.34 -0.78
C ASP A 34 -1.53 -0.87 -0.97
N ARG A 35 -2.54 -0.04 -0.70
CA ARG A 35 -3.95 -0.38 -0.95
C ARG A 35 -4.25 -0.73 -2.41
N ALA A 36 -3.52 -0.15 -3.36
CA ALA A 36 -3.69 -0.47 -4.76
C ALA A 36 -3.10 -1.86 -5.09
N ILE A 37 -1.99 -2.24 -4.45
CA ILE A 37 -1.42 -3.58 -4.54
C ILE A 37 -2.36 -4.60 -3.90
N ASP A 38 -2.89 -4.33 -2.71
CA ASP A 38 -3.84 -5.23 -2.02
C ASP A 38 -5.05 -5.55 -2.91
N ARG A 39 -5.68 -4.52 -3.50
CA ARG A 39 -6.80 -4.72 -4.44
C ARG A 39 -6.43 -5.57 -5.66
N LEU A 40 -5.22 -5.41 -6.20
CA LEU A 40 -4.77 -6.24 -7.31
C LEU A 40 -4.55 -7.69 -6.86
N VAL A 41 -3.95 -7.90 -5.68
CA VAL A 41 -3.75 -9.23 -5.11
C VAL A 41 -5.10 -9.90 -4.86
N TYR A 42 -6.05 -9.21 -4.22
CA TYR A 42 -7.41 -9.71 -4.02
C TYR A 42 -8.08 -10.09 -5.34
N GLY A 43 -7.97 -9.24 -6.36
CA GLY A 43 -8.51 -9.52 -7.69
C GLY A 43 -7.84 -10.71 -8.39
N LEU A 44 -6.53 -10.94 -8.20
CA LEU A 44 -5.82 -12.10 -8.77
C LEU A 44 -6.26 -13.42 -8.14
N TYR A 45 -6.63 -13.38 -6.86
CA TYR A 45 -7.11 -14.56 -6.12
C TYR A 45 -8.64 -14.63 -6.03
N ASN A 46 -9.36 -13.73 -6.71
CA ASN A 46 -10.83 -13.62 -6.67
C ASN A 46 -11.43 -13.54 -5.25
N LEU A 47 -10.77 -12.84 -4.33
CA LEU A 47 -11.31 -12.68 -2.97
C LEU A 47 -12.58 -11.83 -2.98
N GLY A 48 -13.61 -12.33 -2.30
CA GLY A 48 -14.82 -11.58 -1.98
C GLY A 48 -14.67 -10.70 -0.74
N GLU A 49 -15.68 -9.85 -0.47
CA GLU A 49 -15.64 -8.91 0.66
C GLU A 49 -15.45 -9.59 2.03
N GLU A 50 -16.05 -10.76 2.23
CA GLU A 50 -15.91 -11.52 3.49
C GLU A 50 -14.49 -12.07 3.66
N GLU A 51 -13.87 -12.56 2.59
CA GLU A 51 -12.50 -13.06 2.60
C GLU A 51 -11.51 -11.92 2.79
N ILE A 52 -11.76 -10.75 2.19
CA ILE A 52 -10.96 -9.54 2.42
C ILE A 52 -11.00 -9.14 3.90
N LYS A 53 -12.18 -9.09 4.52
CA LYS A 53 -12.32 -8.77 5.96
C LYS A 53 -11.55 -9.74 6.85
N ILE A 54 -11.51 -11.03 6.48
CA ILE A 54 -10.71 -12.04 7.19
C ILE A 54 -9.22 -11.74 7.04
N VAL A 55 -8.75 -11.44 5.83
CA VAL A 55 -7.34 -11.11 5.55
C VAL A 55 -6.91 -9.81 6.24
N GLU A 56 -7.78 -8.81 6.29
CA GLU A 56 -7.52 -7.52 6.96
C GLU A 56 -7.71 -7.59 8.49
N GLY A 57 -8.17 -8.72 9.03
CA GLY A 57 -8.35 -8.92 10.46
C GLY A 57 -9.56 -8.19 11.05
N GLU A 58 -10.49 -7.71 10.21
CA GLU A 58 -11.69 -6.98 10.63
C GLU A 58 -12.76 -7.89 11.27
N ASN A 59 -12.59 -9.21 11.20
CA ASN A 59 -13.48 -10.21 11.83
C ASN A 59 -13.08 -10.60 13.28
N GLY A 60 -12.15 -9.88 13.92
CA GLY A 60 -11.71 -10.15 15.28
C GLY A 60 -11.80 -8.93 16.20
N SER A 61 -12.97 -8.67 16.78
CA SER A 61 -13.18 -7.83 17.96
C SER A 61 -14.34 -8.36 18.79
#